data_AF-A0A1H8WQZ2-F1
#
_entry.id   AF-A0A1H8WQZ2-F1
#
_cell.length_a   1.000
_cell.length_b   1.000
_cell.length_c   1.000
_cell.angle_alpha   90.00
_cell.angle_beta   90.00
_cell.angle_gamma   90.00
#
_symmetry.space_group_name_H-M   'P 1'
#
loop_
_entity.id
_entity.type
_entity.pdbx_description
1 polymer ?
#
loop_
_entity_poly.entity_id
_entity_poly.type
_entity_poly.pdbx_seq_one_letter_code
_entity_poly.pdbx_strand_id
1 'polypeptide(L)'
;MCIMYNALNQLPAGFAHLKQQLEYPLFTVASTGNSTYDPDYISFSFDPDIYRDFENRRVQDYMISNIKVSNIDKRIFDYSILVAADVICGYSLKGYDQSVIDLNSVDASAYTKVYYPNADFDKLATLLNADNIKEINPSEVYEVVLNGSTYYHIKDLEDGDFIGISTDKVIYTITHDPFEIVPMNESLKELFNDNKLDQ
;
A
#
# COMPACT_ATOMS: atom_id res chain seq x y z
N MET A 1 -9.78 0.64 -16.88
CA MET A 1 -9.29 2.02 -16.68
C MET A 1 -10.39 3.09 -16.71
N CYS A 2 -11.38 3.07 -17.62
CA CYS A 2 -12.37 4.17 -17.71
C CYS A 2 -13.19 4.43 -16.42
N ILE A 3 -13.64 3.37 -15.73
CA ILE A 3 -14.34 3.50 -14.44
C ILE A 3 -13.46 4.20 -13.40
N MET A 4 -12.20 3.73 -13.27
CA MET A 4 -11.22 4.29 -12.35
C MET A 4 -10.96 5.77 -12.62
N TYR A 5 -10.75 6.14 -13.89
CA TYR A 5 -10.55 7.53 -14.29
C TYR A 5 -11.75 8.41 -13.91
N ASN A 6 -12.97 7.94 -14.18
CA ASN A 6 -14.20 8.65 -13.84
C ASN A 6 -14.39 8.77 -12.32
N ALA A 7 -14.04 7.74 -11.55
CA ALA A 7 -14.08 7.78 -10.09
C ALA A 7 -13.08 8.80 -9.53
N LEU A 8 -11.81 8.73 -9.95
CA LEU A 8 -10.77 9.66 -9.51
C LEU A 8 -11.08 11.12 -9.85
N ASN A 9 -11.78 11.39 -10.96
CA ASN A 9 -12.23 12.75 -11.32
C ASN A 9 -13.28 13.34 -10.38
N GLN A 10 -14.03 12.50 -9.65
CA GLN A 10 -15.03 12.94 -8.69
C GLN A 10 -14.46 13.06 -7.27
N LEU A 11 -13.27 12.51 -7.02
CA LEU A 11 -12.60 12.60 -5.72
C LEU A 11 -11.97 13.99 -5.50
N PRO A 12 -11.76 14.41 -4.24
CA PRO A 12 -11.08 15.67 -3.95
C PRO A 12 -9.63 15.71 -4.44
N ALA A 13 -9.09 16.93 -4.54
CA ALA A 13 -7.74 17.19 -5.03
C ALA A 13 -6.61 16.44 -4.31
N GLY A 14 -6.83 15.98 -3.07
CA GLY A 14 -5.88 15.12 -2.35
C GLY A 14 -5.54 13.81 -3.05
N PHE A 15 -6.39 13.34 -3.98
CA PHE A 15 -6.16 12.13 -4.78
C PHE A 15 -5.63 12.41 -6.20
N ALA A 16 -5.24 13.66 -6.51
CA ALA A 16 -4.79 14.03 -7.85
C ALA A 16 -3.54 13.26 -8.31
N HIS A 17 -2.64 12.89 -7.38
CA HIS A 17 -1.46 12.08 -7.67
C HIS A 17 -1.82 10.70 -8.23
N LEU A 18 -2.90 10.05 -7.74
CA LEU A 18 -3.38 8.78 -8.28
C LEU A 18 -3.90 8.93 -9.71
N LYS A 19 -4.54 10.06 -10.03
CA LYS A 19 -5.03 10.33 -11.38
C LYS A 19 -3.85 10.45 -12.36
N GLN A 20 -2.78 11.13 -11.95
CA GLN A 20 -1.59 11.29 -12.77
C GLN A 20 -1.01 9.93 -13.19
N GLN A 21 -1.04 8.91 -12.32
CA GLN A 21 -0.56 7.56 -12.66
C GLN A 21 -1.28 6.95 -13.88
N LEU A 22 -2.57 7.28 -14.09
CA LEU A 22 -3.33 6.80 -15.26
C LEU A 22 -2.90 7.45 -16.58
N GLU A 23 -2.10 8.51 -16.54
CA GLU A 23 -1.60 9.25 -17.70
C GLU A 23 -0.22 8.75 -18.17
N TYR A 24 0.40 7.85 -17.40
CA TYR A 24 1.69 7.22 -17.70
C TYR A 24 1.48 5.75 -18.11
N PRO A 25 2.42 5.15 -18.88
CA PRO A 25 2.38 3.73 -19.20
C PRO A 25 2.82 2.85 -18.01
N LEU A 26 2.36 3.18 -16.80
CA LEU A 26 2.72 2.50 -15.55
C LEU A 26 2.15 1.08 -15.49
N PHE A 27 0.88 0.88 -15.86
CA PHE A 27 0.19 -0.41 -15.72
C PHE A 27 0.37 -1.28 -16.97
N THR A 28 0.96 -2.46 -16.81
CA THR A 28 1.32 -3.35 -17.93
C THR A 28 0.31 -4.48 -18.13
N VAL A 29 -0.18 -5.06 -17.04
CA VAL A 29 -1.11 -6.21 -17.06
C VAL A 29 -2.19 -6.04 -15.98
N ALA A 30 -3.41 -6.48 -16.28
CA ALA A 30 -4.47 -6.64 -15.29
C ALA A 30 -4.78 -8.14 -15.10
N SER A 31 -4.76 -8.59 -13.86
CA SER A 31 -4.87 -10.01 -13.51
C SER A 31 -5.94 -10.26 -12.46
N THR A 32 -6.68 -11.35 -12.61
CA THR A 32 -7.71 -11.84 -11.68
C THR A 32 -7.21 -13.03 -10.88
N GLY A 33 -7.80 -13.30 -9.71
CA GLY A 33 -7.51 -14.52 -8.93
C GLY A 33 -6.25 -14.43 -8.06
N ASN A 34 -5.71 -13.22 -7.89
CA ASN A 34 -4.51 -12.97 -7.09
C ASN A 34 -4.79 -12.72 -5.60
N SER A 35 -6.05 -12.82 -5.17
CA SER A 35 -6.44 -12.70 -3.76
C SER A 35 -7.42 -13.80 -3.37
N THR A 36 -7.06 -14.56 -2.34
CA THR A 36 -7.97 -15.52 -1.69
C THR A 36 -8.99 -14.83 -0.80
N TYR A 37 -8.72 -13.58 -0.41
CA TYR A 37 -9.58 -12.79 0.49
C TYR A 37 -10.62 -11.96 -0.27
N ASP A 38 -10.29 -11.52 -1.48
CA ASP A 38 -11.20 -10.77 -2.35
C ASP A 38 -11.18 -11.38 -3.76
N PRO A 39 -12.12 -12.28 -4.10
CA PRO A 39 -12.17 -12.92 -5.41
C PRO A 39 -12.52 -11.94 -6.55
N ASP A 40 -13.12 -10.79 -6.22
CA ASP A 40 -13.50 -9.75 -7.19
C ASP A 40 -12.35 -8.75 -7.44
N TYR A 41 -11.19 -8.95 -6.79
CA TYR A 41 -10.02 -8.11 -6.94
C TYR A 41 -9.29 -8.36 -8.28
N ILE A 42 -9.00 -7.26 -8.96
CA ILE A 42 -8.18 -7.19 -10.16
C ILE A 42 -6.90 -6.43 -9.78
N SER A 43 -5.77 -7.12 -9.83
CA SER A 43 -4.46 -6.53 -9.57
C SER A 43 -3.83 -5.99 -10.84
N PHE A 44 -2.96 -5.00 -10.69
CA PHE A 44 -2.10 -4.53 -11.77
C PHE A 44 -0.66 -5.01 -11.62
N SER A 45 -0.01 -5.25 -12.75
CA SER A 45 1.45 -5.32 -12.86
C SER A 45 1.97 -3.99 -13.39
N PHE A 46 3.24 -3.68 -13.10
CA PHE A 46 3.82 -2.37 -13.35
C PHE A 46 5.06 -2.45 -14.23
N ASP A 47 5.36 -1.36 -14.92
CA ASP A 47 6.70 -1.06 -15.41
C ASP A 47 7.57 -0.64 -14.19
N PRO A 48 8.67 -1.35 -13.88
CA PRO A 48 9.44 -1.11 -12.66
C PRO A 48 10.19 0.23 -12.69
N ASP A 49 10.60 0.71 -13.86
CA ASP A 49 11.33 1.96 -13.98
C ASP A 49 10.40 3.15 -13.70
N ILE A 50 9.16 3.07 -14.16
CA ILE A 50 8.13 4.10 -13.93
C ILE A 50 7.54 3.99 -12.51
N TYR A 51 7.40 2.78 -11.98
CA TYR A 51 6.83 2.55 -10.65
C TYR A 51 7.59 3.32 -9.57
N ARG A 52 8.92 3.32 -9.65
CA ARG A 52 9.81 4.03 -8.71
C ARG A 52 9.59 5.54 -8.66
N ASP A 53 9.09 6.14 -9.74
CA ASP A 53 8.76 7.58 -9.78
C ASP A 53 7.50 7.93 -8.98
N PHE A 54 6.64 6.94 -8.70
CA PHE A 54 5.38 7.12 -7.99
C PHE A 54 5.36 6.51 -6.59
N GLU A 55 6.21 5.53 -6.30
CA GLU A 55 6.18 4.83 -5.02
C GLU A 55 6.53 5.75 -3.85
N ASN A 56 5.76 5.62 -2.77
CA ASN A 56 6.02 6.27 -1.50
C ASN A 56 5.71 5.31 -0.35
N ARG A 57 6.74 4.54 0.04
CA ARG A 57 6.66 3.55 1.14
C ARG A 57 6.49 4.17 2.53
N ARG A 58 6.36 5.50 2.66
CA ARG A 58 5.96 6.14 3.91
C ARG A 58 4.45 6.23 4.08
N VAL A 59 3.71 6.07 3.00
CA VAL A 59 2.25 6.12 3.01
C VAL A 59 1.73 4.73 3.30
N GLN A 60 0.93 4.61 4.37
CA GLN A 60 0.20 3.39 4.67
C GLN A 60 -0.76 3.04 3.55
N ASP A 61 -0.79 1.76 3.16
CA ASP A 61 -1.69 1.27 2.14
C ASP A 61 -3.14 1.50 2.53
N TYR A 62 -3.96 1.81 1.53
CA TYR A 62 -5.35 2.14 1.74
C TYR A 62 -6.21 1.73 0.56
N MET A 63 -7.51 1.66 0.83
CA MET A 63 -8.55 1.49 -0.16
C MET A 63 -9.42 2.74 -0.21
N ILE A 64 -9.76 3.17 -1.42
CA ILE A 64 -10.82 4.14 -1.66
C ILE A 64 -12.07 3.34 -1.98
N SER A 65 -13.01 3.29 -1.03
CA SER A 65 -14.23 2.48 -1.10
C SER A 65 -15.49 3.34 -1.14
N ASN A 66 -16.66 2.68 -1.10
CA ASN A 66 -17.98 3.32 -1.18
C ASN A 66 -18.21 4.10 -2.49
N ILE A 67 -17.52 3.72 -3.57
CA ILE A 67 -17.80 4.19 -4.92
C ILE A 67 -18.88 3.28 -5.50
N LYS A 68 -19.93 3.87 -6.06
CA LYS A 68 -21.02 3.12 -6.70
C LYS A 68 -20.88 3.20 -8.20
N VAL A 69 -21.13 2.09 -8.87
CA VAL A 69 -21.26 2.00 -10.32
C VAL A 69 -22.46 1.16 -10.66
N SER A 70 -23.10 1.44 -11.79
CA SER A 70 -24.24 0.66 -12.26
C SER A 70 -24.00 0.07 -13.64
N ASN A 71 -24.70 -1.01 -13.94
CA ASN A 71 -24.84 -1.47 -15.32
C ASN A 71 -25.91 -0.67 -16.08
N ILE A 72 -26.04 -0.95 -17.37
CA ILE A 72 -27.07 -0.35 -18.23
C ILE A 72 -28.51 -0.62 -17.73
N ASP A 73 -28.72 -1.68 -16.96
CA ASP A 73 -30.01 -2.06 -16.35
C ASP A 73 -30.23 -1.42 -14.96
N LYS A 74 -29.35 -0.50 -14.54
CA LYS A 74 -29.40 0.23 -13.27
C LYS A 74 -29.23 -0.63 -12.01
N ARG A 75 -28.69 -1.85 -12.15
CA ARG A 75 -28.16 -2.61 -11.00
C ARG A 75 -26.88 -1.96 -10.51
N ILE A 76 -26.75 -1.77 -9.19
CA ILE A 76 -25.61 -1.11 -8.55
C ILE A 76 -24.61 -2.15 -8.03
N PHE A 77 -23.33 -1.82 -8.15
CA PHE A 77 -22.18 -2.58 -7.66
C PHE A 77 -21.26 -1.68 -6.83
N ASP A 78 -20.53 -2.30 -5.91
CA ASP A 78 -19.54 -1.62 -5.09
C ASP A 78 -18.18 -1.65 -5.79
N TYR A 79 -17.68 -0.47 -6.14
CA TYR A 79 -16.36 -0.29 -6.71
C TYR A 79 -15.40 0.21 -5.63
N SER A 80 -14.16 -0.28 -5.67
CA SER A 80 -13.10 0.19 -4.78
C SER A 80 -11.76 0.22 -5.50
N ILE A 81 -10.94 1.22 -5.20
CA ILE A 81 -9.59 1.38 -5.72
C ILE A 81 -8.62 1.03 -4.60
N LEU A 82 -7.66 0.15 -4.86
CA LEU A 82 -6.65 -0.25 -3.89
C LEU A 82 -5.35 0.48 -4.20
N VAL A 83 -4.71 1.01 -3.16
CA VAL A 83 -3.49 1.81 -3.25
C VAL A 83 -2.47 1.25 -2.26
N ALA A 84 -1.28 0.92 -2.77
CA ALA A 84 -0.16 0.46 -1.97
C ALA A 84 1.08 1.30 -2.26
N ALA A 85 1.79 1.75 -1.21
CA ALA A 85 2.89 2.71 -1.32
C ALA A 85 2.54 3.92 -2.21
N ASP A 86 1.33 4.46 -2.05
CA ASP A 86 0.76 5.56 -2.86
C ASP A 86 0.58 5.28 -4.37
N VAL A 87 0.77 4.03 -4.81
CA VAL A 87 0.53 3.57 -6.19
C VAL A 87 -0.76 2.77 -6.28
N ILE A 88 -1.58 3.02 -7.30
CA ILE A 88 -2.78 2.21 -7.55
C ILE A 88 -2.35 0.77 -7.84
N CYS A 89 -2.66 -0.16 -6.95
CA CYS A 89 -2.29 -1.57 -7.13
C CYS A 89 -3.40 -2.41 -7.76
N GLY A 90 -4.60 -1.86 -7.88
CA GLY A 90 -5.72 -2.51 -8.54
C GLY A 90 -7.07 -1.95 -8.14
N TYR A 91 -8.12 -2.72 -8.40
CA TYR A 91 -9.49 -2.38 -8.01
C TYR A 91 -10.32 -3.64 -7.73
N SER A 92 -11.43 -3.46 -7.04
CA SER A 92 -12.44 -4.50 -6.80
C SER A 92 -13.80 -3.99 -7.28
N LEU A 93 -14.59 -4.88 -7.90
CA LEU A 93 -15.95 -4.60 -8.33
C LEU A 93 -16.88 -5.69 -7.78
N LYS A 94 -17.39 -5.48 -6.58
CA LYS A 94 -18.09 -6.53 -5.84
C LYS A 94 -19.46 -6.83 -6.39
N GLY A 95 -19.75 -8.13 -6.47
CA GLY A 95 -21.03 -8.63 -6.95
C GLY A 95 -21.24 -8.42 -8.45
N TYR A 96 -20.16 -8.16 -9.20
CA TYR A 96 -20.20 -8.04 -10.64
C TYR A 96 -20.70 -9.35 -11.27
N ASP A 97 -21.74 -9.23 -12.09
CA ASP A 97 -22.43 -10.34 -12.73
C ASP A 97 -22.08 -10.49 -14.21
N GLN A 98 -20.96 -9.89 -14.64
CA GLN A 98 -20.51 -9.85 -16.04
C GLN A 98 -21.40 -8.99 -16.97
N SER A 99 -22.31 -8.19 -16.43
CA SER A 99 -23.12 -7.26 -17.23
C SER A 99 -22.31 -6.08 -17.79
N VAL A 100 -22.89 -5.37 -18.77
CA VAL A 100 -22.26 -4.18 -19.35
C VAL A 100 -22.39 -2.99 -18.40
N ILE A 101 -21.26 -2.50 -17.90
CA ILE A 101 -21.21 -1.34 -17.00
C ILE A 101 -21.52 -0.03 -17.76
N ASP A 102 -22.39 0.81 -17.19
CA ASP A 102 -22.59 2.18 -17.62
C ASP A 102 -21.45 3.05 -17.07
N LEU A 103 -20.47 3.36 -17.92
CA LEU A 103 -19.26 4.10 -17.52
C LEU A 103 -19.56 5.50 -16.97
N ASN A 104 -20.72 6.08 -17.27
CA ASN A 104 -21.13 7.39 -16.77
C ASN A 104 -21.85 7.32 -15.42
N SER A 105 -22.14 6.13 -14.91
CA SER A 105 -22.89 5.93 -13.68
C SER A 105 -22.05 5.95 -12.41
N VAL A 106 -20.75 6.25 -12.53
CA VAL A 106 -19.84 6.35 -11.39
C VAL A 106 -20.34 7.43 -10.44
N ASP A 107 -20.52 7.07 -9.17
CA ASP A 107 -20.82 7.99 -8.08
C ASP A 107 -19.81 7.74 -6.95
N ALA A 108 -18.89 8.69 -6.78
CA ALA A 108 -17.92 8.69 -5.71
C ALA A 108 -18.27 9.71 -4.60
N SER A 109 -19.48 10.26 -4.56
CA SER A 109 -19.85 11.30 -3.59
C SER A 109 -19.78 10.82 -2.13
N ALA A 110 -19.99 9.53 -1.89
CA ALA A 110 -19.94 8.89 -0.58
C ALA A 110 -18.64 8.13 -0.31
N TYR A 111 -17.56 8.42 -1.06
CA TYR A 111 -16.30 7.69 -0.95
C TYR A 111 -15.75 7.68 0.48
N THR A 112 -14.95 6.67 0.79
CA THR A 112 -14.22 6.58 2.07
C THR A 112 -12.81 6.11 1.82
N LYS A 113 -11.84 6.69 2.54
CA LYS A 113 -10.46 6.20 2.60
C LYS A 113 -10.33 5.26 3.81
N VAL A 114 -10.03 4.00 3.57
CA VAL A 114 -9.91 2.95 4.60
C VAL A 114 -8.50 2.41 4.58
N TYR A 115 -7.78 2.50 5.70
CA TYR A 115 -6.43 1.93 5.82
C TYR A 115 -6.50 0.43 6.10
N TYR A 116 -5.55 -0.33 5.58
CA TYR A 116 -5.46 -1.76 5.89
C TYR A 116 -4.97 -1.98 7.33
N PRO A 117 -5.63 -2.84 8.12
CA PRO A 117 -5.18 -3.16 9.45
C PRO A 117 -3.91 -4.01 9.40
N ASN A 118 -3.01 -3.82 10.37
CA ASN A 118 -1.82 -4.65 10.51
C ASN A 118 -1.61 -5.06 11.97
N ALA A 119 -1.83 -6.35 12.26
CA ALA A 119 -1.71 -6.89 13.60
C ALA A 119 -0.26 -6.89 14.12
N ASP A 120 0.74 -7.03 13.25
CA ASP A 120 2.15 -6.98 13.66
C ASP A 120 2.58 -5.56 13.98
N PHE A 121 2.07 -4.56 13.24
CA PHE A 121 2.20 -3.16 13.63
C PHE A 121 1.54 -2.89 14.99
N ASP A 122 0.33 -3.41 15.22
CA ASP A 122 -0.37 -3.24 16.51
C ASP A 122 0.44 -3.82 17.68
N LYS A 123 1.08 -4.99 17.50
CA LYS A 123 2.00 -5.55 18.49
C LYS A 123 3.19 -4.62 18.73
N LEU A 124 3.87 -4.16 17.66
CA LEU A 124 5.01 -3.26 17.76
C LEU A 124 4.64 -1.93 18.45
N ALA A 125 3.45 -1.40 18.18
CA ALA A 125 2.94 -0.18 18.78
C ALA A 125 2.80 -0.28 20.32
N THR A 126 2.60 -1.49 20.87
CA THR A 126 2.60 -1.70 22.33
C THR A 126 3.99 -1.59 22.96
N LEU A 127 5.06 -1.75 22.17
CA LEU A 127 6.45 -1.72 22.62
C LEU A 127 7.03 -0.30 22.56
N LEU A 128 6.64 0.49 21.57
CA LEU A 128 7.20 1.81 21.30
C LEU A 128 6.37 2.94 21.92
N ASN A 129 6.99 4.13 22.05
CA ASN A 129 6.26 5.32 22.45
C ASN A 129 5.51 5.94 21.25
N ALA A 130 4.59 6.86 21.55
CA ALA A 130 3.73 7.49 20.54
C ALA A 130 4.49 8.34 19.51
N ASP A 131 5.71 8.79 19.79
CA ASP A 131 6.48 9.57 18.82
C ASP A 131 7.23 8.65 17.86
N ASN A 132 7.83 7.58 18.37
CA ASN A 132 8.50 6.56 17.57
C ASN A 132 7.55 5.83 16.61
N ILE A 133 6.34 5.50 17.07
CA ILE A 133 5.39 4.74 16.26
C ILE A 133 4.84 5.53 15.06
N LYS A 134 4.84 6.88 15.14
CA LYS A 134 4.40 7.75 14.04
C LYS A 134 5.38 7.76 12.86
N GLU A 135 6.63 7.39 13.10
CA GLU A 135 7.66 7.35 12.06
C GLU A 135 7.59 6.08 11.21
N ILE A 136 6.87 5.05 11.68
CA ILE A 136 6.82 3.72 11.06
C ILE A 136 5.55 3.60 10.23
N ASN A 137 5.70 3.26 8.95
CA ASN A 137 4.57 2.90 8.11
C ASN A 137 4.00 1.53 8.55
N PRO A 138 2.73 1.42 8.96
CA PRO A 138 2.12 0.15 9.30
C PRO A 138 2.19 -0.90 8.19
N SER A 139 2.13 -0.51 6.92
CA SER A 139 2.18 -1.47 5.80
C SER A 139 3.53 -2.16 5.64
N GLU A 140 4.61 -1.54 6.13
CA GLU A 140 5.95 -2.13 6.07
C GLU A 140 6.18 -3.11 7.22
N VAL A 141 5.27 -3.24 8.21
CA VAL A 141 5.56 -4.04 9.40
C VAL A 141 5.14 -5.49 9.26
N TYR A 142 6.08 -6.40 9.46
CA TYR A 142 5.79 -7.81 9.66
C TYR A 142 6.80 -8.46 10.60
N GLU A 143 6.34 -9.45 11.35
CA GLU A 143 7.17 -10.20 12.30
C GLU A 143 8.08 -11.19 11.57
N VAL A 144 9.37 -11.21 11.93
CA VAL A 144 10.38 -12.13 11.41
C VAL A 144 11.11 -12.77 12.59
N VAL A 145 11.28 -14.10 12.55
CA VAL A 145 12.06 -14.83 13.56
C VAL A 145 13.40 -15.24 12.95
N LEU A 146 14.48 -14.69 13.49
CA LEU A 146 15.86 -14.93 13.04
C LEU A 146 16.70 -15.38 14.23
N ASN A 147 17.44 -16.49 14.09
CA ASN A 147 18.26 -17.07 15.16
C ASN A 147 17.50 -17.29 16.49
N GLY A 148 16.18 -17.54 16.42
CA GLY A 148 15.33 -17.72 17.61
C GLY A 148 14.92 -16.43 18.31
N SER A 149 15.26 -15.27 17.76
CA SER A 149 14.84 -13.94 18.23
C SER A 149 13.80 -13.34 17.28
N THR A 150 12.84 -12.62 17.84
CA THR A 150 11.79 -11.93 17.08
C THR A 150 12.22 -10.51 16.75
N TYR A 151 12.07 -10.15 15.48
CA TYR A 151 12.27 -8.81 14.94
C TYR A 151 11.00 -8.39 14.20
N TYR A 152 10.73 -7.09 14.19
CA TYR A 152 9.71 -6.49 13.34
C TYR A 152 10.43 -5.78 12.20
N HIS A 153 10.18 -6.20 10.96
CA HIS A 153 10.58 -5.41 9.78
C HIS A 153 9.90 -4.04 9.87
N ILE A 154 10.61 -2.97 9.54
CA ILE A 154 10.06 -1.61 9.54
C ILE A 154 10.43 -0.79 8.31
N LYS A 155 11.39 -1.25 7.50
CA LYS A 155 11.84 -0.60 6.28
C LYS A 155 12.67 -1.58 5.45
N ASP A 156 12.31 -1.75 4.20
CA ASP A 156 13.06 -2.53 3.21
C ASP A 156 14.31 -1.75 2.74
N LEU A 157 15.41 -2.46 2.47
CA LEU A 157 16.66 -1.91 1.93
C LEU A 157 17.04 -2.50 0.56
N GLU A 158 16.12 -3.24 -0.09
CA GLU A 158 16.33 -4.04 -1.30
C GLU A 158 17.16 -5.32 -1.06
N ASP A 159 17.15 -6.24 -2.03
CA ASP A 159 17.89 -7.52 -2.02
C ASP A 159 17.68 -8.43 -0.80
N GLY A 160 16.56 -8.23 -0.09
CA GLY A 160 16.22 -8.97 1.12
C GLY A 160 16.86 -8.40 2.40
N ASP A 161 17.61 -7.32 2.28
CA ASP A 161 18.12 -6.54 3.40
C ASP A 161 17.02 -5.63 3.95
N PHE A 162 17.03 -5.41 5.27
CA PHE A 162 16.02 -4.57 5.89
C PHE A 162 16.47 -3.98 7.22
N ILE A 163 15.71 -2.98 7.68
CA ILE A 163 15.79 -2.45 9.03
C ILE A 163 14.74 -3.15 9.88
N GLY A 164 15.18 -3.73 11.00
CA GLY A 164 14.32 -4.40 11.97
C GLY A 164 14.39 -3.79 13.36
N ILE A 165 13.32 -3.96 14.15
CA ILE A 165 13.30 -3.63 15.59
C ILE A 165 13.08 -4.91 16.39
N SER A 166 13.94 -5.18 17.39
CA SER A 166 13.71 -6.31 18.32
C SER A 166 12.67 -5.98 19.39
N THR A 167 12.18 -7.00 20.10
CA THR A 167 11.29 -6.80 21.26
C THR A 167 11.90 -5.94 22.38
N ASP A 168 13.24 -5.86 22.44
CA ASP A 168 13.99 -5.00 23.37
C ASP A 168 14.16 -3.57 22.85
N LYS A 169 13.48 -3.22 21.75
CA LYS A 169 13.45 -1.88 21.12
C LYS A 169 14.78 -1.43 20.53
N VAL A 170 15.68 -2.38 20.27
CA VAL A 170 16.95 -2.10 19.59
C VAL A 170 16.70 -2.19 18.07
N ILE A 171 17.23 -1.23 17.33
CA ILE A 171 17.12 -1.16 15.87
C ILE A 171 18.33 -1.88 15.26
N TYR A 172 18.12 -2.63 14.19
CA TYR A 172 19.14 -3.40 13.51
C TYR A 172 19.07 -3.17 12.01
N THR A 173 20.23 -3.14 11.35
CA THR A 173 20.34 -3.51 9.94
C THR A 173 20.48 -5.03 9.88
N ILE A 174 19.67 -5.67 9.05
CA ILE A 174 19.65 -7.12 8.86
C ILE A 174 19.88 -7.38 7.38
N THR A 175 20.98 -8.06 7.07
CA THR A 175 21.37 -8.35 5.68
C THR A 175 21.10 -9.82 5.35
N HIS A 176 20.76 -10.12 4.10
CA HIS A 176 20.47 -11.47 3.64
C HIS A 176 21.74 -12.22 3.20
N ASP A 177 22.63 -11.59 2.43
CA ASP A 177 23.87 -12.21 1.93
C ASP A 177 25.07 -11.23 1.87
N PRO A 178 26.06 -11.33 2.77
CA PRO A 178 26.14 -12.29 3.87
C PRO A 178 25.07 -12.01 4.93
N PHE A 179 24.58 -13.07 5.57
CA PHE A 179 23.60 -12.93 6.65
C PHE A 179 24.22 -12.31 7.90
N GLU A 180 23.86 -11.07 8.21
CA GLU A 180 24.32 -10.34 9.40
C GLU A 180 23.17 -9.61 10.10
N ILE A 181 23.30 -9.44 11.42
CA ILE A 181 22.38 -8.64 12.24
C ILE A 181 23.23 -7.64 13.02
N VAL A 182 23.19 -6.37 12.63
CA VAL A 182 24.07 -5.33 13.16
C VAL A 182 23.24 -4.27 13.88
N PRO A 183 23.46 -4.00 15.18
CA PRO A 183 22.72 -2.98 15.90
C PRO A 183 23.06 -1.58 15.39
N MET A 184 22.04 -0.74 15.32
CA MET A 184 22.12 0.65 14.92
C MET A 184 22.13 1.57 16.14
N ASN A 185 22.84 2.69 16.03
CA ASN A 185 22.87 3.71 17.08
C ASN A 185 21.90 4.86 16.81
N GLU A 186 21.28 4.88 15.62
CA GLU A 186 20.31 5.85 15.15
C GLU A 186 18.96 5.68 15.85
N SER A 187 18.26 6.79 16.08
CA SER A 187 16.85 6.79 16.44
C SER A 187 15.95 6.59 15.21
N LEU A 188 14.70 6.17 15.42
CA LEU A 188 13.71 6.05 14.33
C LEU A 188 13.52 7.38 13.59
N LYS A 189 13.50 8.48 14.33
CA LYS A 189 13.40 9.81 13.72
C LYS A 189 14.58 10.13 12.81
N GLU A 190 15.79 9.71 13.16
CA GLU A 190 16.97 9.90 12.31
C GLU A 190 16.95 8.98 11.09
N LEU A 191 16.49 7.74 11.26
CA LEU A 191 16.36 6.75 10.20
C LEU A 191 15.39 7.19 9.09
N PHE A 192 14.28 7.84 9.48
CA PHE A 192 13.23 8.30 8.55
C PHE A 192 13.35 9.78 8.19
N ASN A 193 14.45 10.48 8.53
CA ASN A 193 14.64 11.87 8.11
C ASN A 193 15.17 11.92 6.66
N ASP A 194 14.45 12.58 5.75
CA ASP A 194 14.70 12.60 4.28
C ASP A 194 16.06 13.14 3.81
N ASN A 195 16.92 13.64 4.71
CA ASN A 195 18.15 14.34 4.32
C ASN A 195 19.43 13.49 4.35
N LYS A 196 19.35 12.17 4.56
CA LYS A 196 20.56 11.33 4.74
C LYS A 196 20.74 10.16 3.77
N LEU A 197 19.79 9.87 2.88
CA LEU A 197 19.80 8.59 2.15
C LEU A 197 19.79 8.70 0.61
N ASP A 198 19.93 9.91 0.07
CA ASP A 198 20.21 10.14 -1.37
C ASP A 198 21.70 10.49 -1.62
N GLN A 199 22.64 9.97 -0.81
CA GLN A 199 24.08 10.10 -1.03
C GLN A 199 24.78 8.76 -1.18
#